data_AF-A0A2T3ACL6-F1
#
_entry.id   AF-A0A2T3ACL6-F1
#
_cell.length_a   1.000
_cell.length_b   1.000
_cell.length_c   1.000
_cell.angle_alpha   90.00
_cell.angle_beta   90.00
_cell.angle_gamma   90.00
#
_symmetry.space_group_name_H-M   'P 1'
#
loop_
_entity.id
_entity.type
_entity.pdbx_description
1 polymer ?
#
loop_
_entity_poly.entity_id
_entity_poly.type
_entity_poly.pdbx_seq_one_letter_code
_entity_poly.pdbx_strand_id
1 'polypeptide(L)'
;MPTCQIPGHPAAYGLGIRLAFYLQWFGMILASWLIEGDALNLKFLNALTITATAIGLAVHGGNLQPAEVHVVLLLLCGTLYFLIPVYLLRFVTCWRPWWDTERWTRLRMGWLFRTAVALLFGALLGAQIWFWSSGVHYRPVGADNEDGDGDGVATEQEGDDGDCDQWAFLLGQARIDSETVTALNIVLHLAILVVACLKCAQIPKSQVFFLQQIRTAFDIIVASVVTAGIELVIAWNKISNVNNLETAAQLIPPVISGAYVARSIYIWMAASPPPDSTLSALHQHYAGGVPYFWGDGGDHDRGRSTGDRSYTFTEHSAGPRFSSTAADYTSADDQAWWYYWTSQRHRAARRQRHRRRHRRSERHQYDVYGAMPYRPDEQPVGGAEAPPEGEPRAAGAGDDAEAGAAAAQGDGADAGGDPSAGGAQAAADDGVAVPDPTVNPPAQPEAPV
;
A
#
# COMPACT_ATOMS: atom_id res chain seq x y z
N MET A 1 20.29 12.68 -34.50
CA MET A 1 20.99 11.58 -33.79
C MET A 1 20.20 10.31 -34.04
N PRO A 2 20.85 9.21 -34.48
CA PRO A 2 20.18 7.95 -34.74
C PRO A 2 19.54 7.46 -33.44
N THR A 3 18.24 7.18 -33.48
CA THR A 3 17.50 6.58 -32.37
C THR A 3 17.58 5.07 -32.56
N CYS A 4 18.06 4.37 -31.54
CA CYS A 4 18.17 2.92 -31.61
C CYS A 4 16.80 2.27 -31.55
N GLN A 5 16.66 1.19 -32.28
CA GLN A 5 15.50 0.34 -32.18
C GLN A 5 15.81 -0.76 -31.18
N ILE A 6 15.22 -0.65 -29.99
CA ILE A 6 15.42 -1.62 -28.91
C ILE A 6 14.41 -2.77 -29.11
N PRO A 7 14.86 -4.02 -29.26
CA PRO A 7 13.95 -5.17 -29.23
C PRO A 7 13.41 -5.32 -27.81
N GLY A 8 12.13 -5.01 -27.60
CA GLY A 8 11.56 -5.03 -26.26
C GLY A 8 11.19 -6.43 -25.78
N HIS A 9 11.19 -6.61 -24.46
CA HIS A 9 10.83 -7.87 -23.79
C HIS A 9 9.37 -7.86 -23.30
N PRO A 10 8.41 -8.37 -24.07
CA PRO A 10 6.98 -8.27 -23.73
C PRO A 10 6.59 -9.09 -22.49
N ALA A 11 7.42 -10.07 -22.08
CA ALA A 11 7.22 -10.82 -20.84
C ALA A 11 7.48 -9.98 -19.56
N ALA A 12 8.32 -8.94 -19.64
CA ALA A 12 8.67 -8.12 -18.49
C ALA A 12 7.71 -6.93 -18.30
N TYR A 13 7.35 -6.25 -19.39
CA TYR A 13 6.51 -5.04 -19.35
C TYR A 13 5.62 -4.89 -20.61
N GLY A 14 5.23 -6.01 -21.23
CA GLY A 14 4.32 -6.00 -22.38
C GLY A 14 2.99 -5.31 -22.08
N LEU A 15 2.23 -5.01 -23.14
CA LEU A 15 0.99 -4.23 -23.07
C LEU A 15 0.03 -4.73 -21.98
N GLY A 16 -0.13 -6.04 -21.85
CA GLY A 16 -1.04 -6.61 -20.87
C GLY A 16 -0.62 -6.34 -19.41
N ILE A 17 0.68 -6.43 -19.12
CA ILE A 17 1.24 -6.10 -17.80
C ILE A 17 1.03 -4.61 -17.50
N ARG A 18 1.35 -3.73 -18.47
CA ARG A 18 1.13 -2.28 -18.35
C ARG A 18 -0.34 -1.94 -18.08
N LEU A 19 -1.26 -2.47 -18.88
CA LEU A 19 -2.70 -2.28 -18.70
C LEU A 19 -3.18 -2.76 -17.33
N ALA A 20 -2.62 -3.85 -16.80
CA ALA A 20 -2.95 -4.33 -15.46
C ALA A 20 -2.56 -3.30 -14.39
N PHE A 21 -1.34 -2.77 -14.43
CA PHE A 21 -0.91 -1.71 -13.52
C PHE A 21 -1.80 -0.47 -13.65
N TYR A 22 -2.11 -0.02 -14.87
CA TYR A 22 -2.97 1.15 -15.08
C TYR A 22 -4.36 0.93 -14.48
N LEU A 23 -4.99 -0.21 -14.78
CA LEU A 23 -6.29 -0.58 -14.23
C LEU A 23 -6.25 -0.70 -12.70
N GLN A 24 -5.18 -1.22 -12.13
CA GLN A 24 -5.00 -1.30 -10.68
C GLN A 24 -4.84 0.08 -10.05
N TRP A 25 -4.05 0.98 -10.62
CA TRP A 25 -3.85 2.34 -10.12
C TRP A 25 -5.15 3.14 -10.16
N PHE A 26 -5.77 3.26 -11.32
CA PHE A 26 -7.05 3.97 -11.46
C PHE A 26 -8.19 3.27 -10.72
N GLY A 27 -8.17 1.93 -10.69
CA GLY A 27 -9.11 1.12 -9.94
C GLY A 27 -9.03 1.32 -8.43
N MET A 28 -7.81 1.41 -7.87
CA MET A 28 -7.61 1.72 -6.45
C MET A 28 -8.11 3.13 -6.10
N ILE A 29 -7.84 4.11 -6.97
CA ILE A 29 -8.37 5.47 -6.82
C ILE A 29 -9.90 5.41 -6.83
N LEU A 30 -10.51 4.82 -7.84
CA LEU A 30 -11.97 4.70 -7.96
C LEU A 30 -12.59 3.94 -6.78
N ALA A 31 -12.05 2.77 -6.42
CA ALA A 31 -12.57 1.95 -5.31
C ALA A 31 -12.50 2.68 -3.97
N SER A 32 -11.54 3.59 -3.77
CA SER A 32 -11.47 4.42 -2.56
C SER A 32 -12.67 5.36 -2.39
N TRP A 33 -13.38 5.67 -3.49
CA TRP A 33 -14.62 6.44 -3.49
C TRP A 33 -15.86 5.58 -3.36
N LEU A 34 -15.87 4.46 -4.06
CA LEU A 34 -17.04 3.61 -4.16
C LEU A 34 -17.25 2.81 -2.86
N ILE A 35 -16.26 1.99 -2.48
CA ILE A 35 -16.39 1.02 -1.38
C ILE A 35 -15.01 0.79 -0.73
N GLU A 36 -14.84 1.26 0.51
CA GLU A 36 -13.58 1.12 1.28
C GLU A 36 -13.09 -0.34 1.38
N GLY A 37 -14.00 -1.32 1.35
CA GLY A 37 -13.69 -2.75 1.46
C GLY A 37 -12.97 -3.33 0.24
N ASP A 38 -13.40 -2.97 -0.98
CA ASP A 38 -12.82 -3.52 -2.21
C ASP A 38 -11.44 -2.92 -2.52
N ALA A 39 -11.18 -1.70 -2.06
CA ALA A 39 -9.88 -1.07 -2.18
C ALA A 39 -8.76 -1.91 -1.54
N LEU A 40 -9.06 -2.71 -0.51
CA LEU A 40 -8.08 -3.63 0.09
C LEU A 40 -7.73 -4.78 -0.86
N ASN A 41 -8.73 -5.35 -1.54
CA ASN A 41 -8.52 -6.45 -2.49
C ASN A 41 -7.70 -5.99 -3.69
N LEU A 42 -7.99 -4.79 -4.21
CA LEU A 42 -7.20 -4.18 -5.29
C LEU A 42 -5.75 -3.88 -4.86
N LYS A 43 -5.53 -3.41 -3.62
CA LYS A 43 -4.18 -3.21 -3.07
C LYS A 43 -3.40 -4.52 -2.95
N PHE A 44 -4.07 -5.58 -2.51
CA PHE A 44 -3.47 -6.91 -2.42
C PHE A 44 -3.11 -7.44 -3.82
N LEU A 45 -4.03 -7.33 -4.78
CA LEU A 45 -3.78 -7.71 -6.17
C LEU A 45 -2.59 -6.93 -6.76
N ASN A 46 -2.54 -5.62 -6.54
CA ASN A 46 -1.43 -4.78 -6.97
C ASN A 46 -0.11 -5.18 -6.31
N ALA A 47 -0.09 -5.51 -5.01
CA ALA A 47 1.11 -6.01 -4.34
C ALA A 47 1.61 -7.34 -4.95
N LEU A 48 0.69 -8.24 -5.32
CA LEU A 48 1.04 -9.48 -6.04
C LEU A 48 1.60 -9.19 -7.43
N THR A 49 0.99 -8.27 -8.18
CA THR A 49 1.47 -7.87 -9.52
C THR A 49 2.86 -7.23 -9.43
N ILE A 50 3.09 -6.33 -8.48
CA ILE A 50 4.41 -5.77 -8.19
C ILE A 50 5.42 -6.88 -7.88
N THR A 51 5.07 -7.82 -7.01
CA THR A 51 5.98 -8.91 -6.62
C THR A 51 6.31 -9.80 -7.82
N ALA A 52 5.32 -10.16 -8.63
CA ALA A 52 5.52 -10.98 -9.83
C ALA A 52 6.40 -10.28 -10.86
N THR A 53 6.15 -8.99 -11.14
CA THR A 53 6.97 -8.20 -12.06
C THR A 53 8.39 -7.98 -11.52
N ALA A 54 8.57 -7.84 -10.20
CA ALA A 54 9.89 -7.73 -9.58
C ALA A 54 10.69 -9.03 -9.70
N ILE A 55 10.04 -10.19 -9.55
CA ILE A 55 10.65 -11.49 -9.83
C ILE A 55 11.05 -11.59 -11.30
N GLY A 56 10.16 -11.19 -12.23
CA GLY A 56 10.46 -11.16 -13.66
C GLY A 56 11.67 -10.28 -13.99
N LEU A 57 11.78 -9.11 -13.35
CA LEU A 57 12.95 -8.23 -13.46
C LEU A 57 14.22 -8.90 -12.94
N ALA A 58 14.15 -9.59 -11.80
CA ALA A 58 15.30 -10.29 -11.23
C ALA A 58 15.78 -11.44 -12.12
N VAL A 59 14.86 -12.18 -12.77
CA VAL A 59 15.18 -13.30 -13.66
C VAL A 59 15.77 -12.83 -14.98
N HIS A 60 15.24 -11.76 -15.56
CA HIS A 60 15.65 -11.27 -16.89
C HIS A 60 16.58 -10.05 -16.86
N GLY A 61 17.01 -9.62 -15.66
CA GLY A 61 17.74 -8.36 -15.46
C GLY A 61 19.05 -8.26 -16.26
N GLY A 62 19.71 -9.38 -16.56
CA GLY A 62 20.94 -9.40 -17.36
C GLY A 62 20.74 -9.10 -18.85
N ASN A 63 19.54 -9.30 -19.38
CA ASN A 63 19.24 -9.17 -20.82
C ASN A 63 18.45 -7.89 -21.16
N LEU A 64 18.00 -7.16 -20.15
CA LEU A 64 17.20 -5.95 -20.32
C LEU A 64 18.10 -4.74 -20.53
N GLN A 65 17.76 -3.90 -21.50
CA GLN A 65 18.45 -2.62 -21.67
C GLN A 65 18.05 -1.63 -20.56
N PRO A 66 18.87 -0.61 -20.24
CA PRO A 66 18.57 0.35 -19.17
C PRO A 66 17.22 1.04 -19.33
N ALA A 67 16.82 1.41 -20.55
CA ALA A 67 15.49 1.96 -20.84
C ALA A 67 14.34 0.99 -20.46
N GLU A 68 14.52 -0.32 -20.70
CA GLU A 68 13.53 -1.33 -20.33
C GLU A 68 13.46 -1.52 -18.82
N VAL A 69 14.61 -1.61 -18.15
CA VAL A 69 14.69 -1.69 -16.68
C VAL A 69 14.00 -0.46 -16.07
N HIS A 70 14.22 0.73 -16.64
CA HIS A 70 13.54 1.96 -16.20
C HIS A 70 12.02 1.86 -16.33
N VAL A 71 11.49 1.36 -17.45
CA VAL A 71 10.04 1.12 -17.64
C VAL A 71 9.49 0.16 -16.58
N VAL A 72 10.18 -0.97 -16.34
CA VAL A 72 9.77 -1.94 -15.32
C VAL A 72 9.79 -1.31 -13.93
N LEU A 73 10.83 -0.54 -13.60
CA LEU A 73 10.94 0.17 -12.34
C LEU A 73 9.86 1.23 -12.14
N LEU A 74 9.45 1.95 -13.20
CA LEU A 74 8.31 2.87 -13.16
C LEU A 74 6.99 2.14 -12.87
N LEU A 75 6.77 0.95 -13.45
CA LEU A 75 5.62 0.11 -13.14
C LEU A 75 5.63 -0.37 -11.67
N LEU A 76 6.76 -0.88 -11.20
CA LEU A 76 6.91 -1.36 -9.83
C LEU A 76 6.74 -0.23 -8.80
N CYS A 77 7.33 0.93 -9.07
CA CYS A 77 7.35 2.06 -8.15
C CYS A 77 6.20 3.05 -8.35
N GLY A 78 5.33 2.86 -9.34
CA GLY A 78 4.21 3.78 -9.60
C GLY A 78 3.34 4.01 -8.36
N THR A 79 3.16 2.98 -7.53
CA THR A 79 2.43 3.12 -6.25
C THR A 79 3.19 3.88 -5.16
N LEU A 80 4.52 3.87 -5.19
CA LEU A 80 5.35 4.69 -4.30
C LEU A 80 5.23 6.17 -4.67
N TYR A 81 5.06 6.49 -5.95
CA TYR A 81 4.91 7.88 -6.38
C TYR A 81 3.63 8.55 -5.88
N PHE A 82 2.58 7.80 -5.53
CA PHE A 82 1.41 8.35 -4.82
C PHE A 82 1.75 8.95 -3.45
N LEU A 83 2.91 8.61 -2.89
CA LEU A 83 3.40 9.18 -1.65
C LEU A 83 4.03 10.56 -1.87
N ILE A 84 4.50 10.89 -3.09
CA ILE A 84 5.17 12.16 -3.38
C ILE A 84 4.27 13.36 -3.04
N PRO A 85 3.02 13.48 -3.52
CA PRO A 85 2.18 14.63 -3.18
C PRO A 85 1.87 14.72 -1.69
N VAL A 86 1.73 13.57 -1.00
CA VAL A 86 1.54 13.51 0.45
C VAL A 86 2.76 14.09 1.16
N TYR A 87 3.96 13.73 0.72
CA TYR A 87 5.21 14.17 1.32
C TYR A 87 5.52 15.63 1.01
N LEU A 88 5.27 16.09 -0.22
CA LEU A 88 5.32 17.50 -0.58
C LEU A 88 4.35 18.33 0.25
N LEU A 89 3.12 17.84 0.46
CA LEU A 89 2.15 18.51 1.32
C LEU A 89 2.62 18.56 2.77
N ARG A 90 3.19 17.47 3.30
CA ARG A 90 3.80 17.45 4.64
C ARG A 90 4.95 18.46 4.76
N PHE A 91 5.78 18.56 3.74
CA PHE A 91 6.89 19.52 3.70
C PHE A 91 6.36 20.97 3.70
N VAL A 92 5.45 21.32 2.78
CA VAL A 92 4.84 22.66 2.69
C VAL A 92 4.10 23.03 3.96
N THR A 93 3.44 22.07 4.60
CA THR A 93 2.71 22.30 5.86
C THR A 93 3.61 22.21 7.10
N CYS A 94 4.93 22.15 6.94
CA CYS A 94 5.90 22.09 8.04
C CYS A 94 5.61 20.97 9.05
N TRP A 95 5.26 19.78 8.55
CA TRP A 95 4.93 18.60 9.36
C TRP A 95 3.78 18.83 10.37
N ARG A 96 2.95 19.84 10.12
CA ARG A 96 1.80 20.13 10.96
C ARG A 96 0.86 18.93 10.90
N PRO A 97 0.63 18.25 12.03
CA PRO A 97 0.06 16.92 12.02
C PRO A 97 -1.36 16.90 11.42
N TRP A 98 -2.06 18.04 11.39
CA TRP A 98 -3.47 18.15 10.98
C TRP A 98 -3.72 18.06 9.47
N TRP A 99 -2.67 18.22 8.66
CA TRP A 99 -2.75 18.09 7.19
C TRP A 99 -2.42 16.69 6.66
N ASP A 100 -2.15 15.74 7.55
CA ASP A 100 -1.67 14.41 7.16
C ASP A 100 -2.81 13.50 6.66
N THR A 101 -2.81 13.21 5.35
CA THR A 101 -3.86 12.44 4.67
C THR A 101 -3.78 10.93 4.92
N GLU A 102 -2.65 10.39 5.38
CA GLU A 102 -2.47 8.95 5.62
C GLU A 102 -3.16 8.45 6.89
N ARG A 103 -3.45 9.35 7.82
CA ARG A 103 -3.98 8.98 9.16
C ARG A 103 -5.38 8.38 9.13
N TRP A 104 -6.09 8.46 7.99
CA TRP A 104 -7.49 8.11 7.88
C TRP A 104 -7.77 6.72 7.30
N THR A 105 -6.74 5.94 6.95
CA THR A 105 -6.96 4.56 6.48
C THR A 105 -7.49 3.72 7.64
N ARG A 106 -8.81 3.49 7.68
CA ARG A 106 -9.51 2.72 8.73
C ARG A 106 -9.19 1.23 8.71
N LEU A 107 -8.50 0.75 7.68
CA LEU A 107 -8.12 -0.64 7.54
C LEU A 107 -7.04 -0.97 8.56
N ARG A 108 -7.43 -1.69 9.61
CA ARG A 108 -6.49 -2.33 10.54
C ARG A 108 -5.80 -3.47 9.79
N MET A 109 -4.71 -3.14 9.11
CA MET A 109 -3.83 -4.15 8.55
C MET A 109 -3.12 -4.91 9.67
N GLY A 110 -3.08 -6.24 9.56
CA GLY A 110 -2.29 -7.08 10.47
C GLY A 110 -0.82 -6.69 10.43
N TRP A 111 -0.10 -6.97 11.52
CA TRP A 111 1.32 -6.63 11.65
C TRP A 111 2.19 -7.31 10.57
N LEU A 112 1.86 -8.55 10.21
CA LEU A 112 2.53 -9.29 9.13
C LEU A 112 2.39 -8.57 7.79
N PHE A 113 1.17 -8.21 7.40
CA PHE A 113 0.92 -7.50 6.15
C PHE A 113 1.65 -6.15 6.11
N ARG A 114 1.62 -5.39 7.21
CA ARG A 114 2.35 -4.12 7.30
C ARG A 114 3.86 -4.32 7.12
N THR A 115 4.42 -5.35 7.74
CA THR A 115 5.85 -5.66 7.64
C THR A 115 6.21 -6.11 6.22
N ALA A 116 5.39 -6.97 5.60
CA ALA A 116 5.58 -7.41 4.23
C ALA A 116 5.53 -6.25 3.22
N VAL A 117 4.55 -5.35 3.34
CA VAL A 117 4.47 -4.16 2.47
C VAL A 117 5.65 -3.22 2.71
N ALA A 118 6.08 -3.03 3.96
CA ALA A 118 7.25 -2.21 4.26
C ALA A 118 8.53 -2.80 3.67
N LEU A 119 8.73 -4.12 3.77
CA LEU A 119 9.86 -4.81 3.15
C LEU A 119 9.82 -4.72 1.63
N LEU A 120 8.64 -4.92 1.02
CA LEU A 120 8.45 -4.78 -0.43
C LEU A 120 8.83 -3.38 -0.90
N PHE A 121 8.31 -2.34 -0.24
CA PHE A 121 8.65 -0.95 -0.59
C PHE A 121 10.12 -0.61 -0.34
N GLY A 122 10.72 -1.13 0.74
CA GLY A 122 12.16 -0.99 0.98
C GLY A 122 13.00 -1.62 -0.14
N ALA A 123 12.62 -2.82 -0.59
CA ALA A 123 13.30 -3.50 -1.69
C ALA A 123 13.17 -2.73 -3.02
N LEU A 124 11.98 -2.20 -3.33
CA LEU A 124 11.75 -1.39 -4.53
C LEU A 124 12.55 -0.08 -4.51
N LEU A 125 12.61 0.61 -3.36
CA LEU A 125 13.44 1.82 -3.21
C LEU A 125 14.92 1.49 -3.35
N GLY A 126 15.37 0.36 -2.79
CA GLY A 126 16.73 -0.14 -2.97
C GLY A 126 17.05 -0.41 -4.45
N ALA A 127 16.14 -1.06 -5.17
CA ALA A 127 16.29 -1.34 -6.61
C ALA A 127 16.35 -0.05 -7.45
N GLN A 128 15.52 0.96 -7.12
CA GLN A 128 15.58 2.28 -7.75
C GLN A 128 16.92 2.97 -7.51
N ILE A 129 17.37 3.04 -6.25
CA ILE A 129 18.65 3.67 -5.90
C ILE A 129 19.80 2.97 -6.62
N TRP A 130 19.83 1.63 -6.61
CA TRP A 130 20.82 0.83 -7.31
C TRP A 130 20.81 1.08 -8.82
N PHE A 131 19.62 1.13 -9.43
CA PHE A 131 19.48 1.37 -10.86
C PHE A 131 20.10 2.71 -11.24
N TRP A 132 19.74 3.78 -10.53
CA TRP A 132 20.29 5.11 -10.82
C TRP A 132 21.78 5.22 -10.47
N SER A 133 22.26 4.56 -9.42
CA SER A 133 23.68 4.65 -9.04
C SER A 133 24.62 3.85 -9.94
N SER A 134 24.16 2.73 -10.47
CA SER A 134 25.04 1.75 -11.13
C SER A 134 24.37 1.07 -12.33
N GLY A 135 23.08 0.74 -12.22
CA GLY A 135 22.35 0.05 -13.29
C GLY A 135 22.23 0.84 -14.59
N VAL A 136 22.14 2.17 -14.54
CA VAL A 136 22.09 3.04 -15.73
C VAL A 136 23.34 2.90 -16.61
N HIS A 137 24.49 2.58 -16.01
CA HIS A 137 25.75 2.40 -16.72
C HIS A 137 25.97 0.96 -17.19
N TYR A 138 25.10 0.02 -16.80
CA TYR A 138 25.23 -1.37 -17.21
C TYR A 138 24.73 -1.55 -18.65
N ARG A 139 25.66 -1.77 -19.58
CA ARG A 139 25.35 -2.19 -20.95
C ARG A 139 25.69 -3.67 -21.07
N PRO A 140 24.72 -4.56 -21.37
CA PRO A 140 25.04 -5.97 -21.61
C PRO A 140 26.01 -6.07 -22.79
N VAL A 141 27.18 -6.65 -22.54
CA VAL A 141 28.24 -6.84 -23.54
C VAL A 141 27.90 -8.08 -24.35
N GLY A 142 27.42 -7.91 -25.58
CA GLY A 142 27.43 -8.92 -26.64
C GLY A 142 26.42 -10.07 -26.50
N ALA A 143 25.17 -9.83 -26.88
CA ALA A 143 24.25 -10.92 -27.24
C ALA A 143 24.37 -11.30 -28.73
N ASP A 144 25.30 -10.67 -29.45
CA ASP A 144 25.28 -10.57 -30.91
C ASP A 144 26.21 -11.59 -31.60
N ASN A 145 27.02 -12.35 -30.86
CA ASN A 145 28.12 -13.16 -31.42
C ASN A 145 28.10 -14.65 -31.05
N GLU A 146 26.98 -15.24 -30.62
CA GLU A 146 26.94 -16.69 -30.31
C GLU A 146 26.86 -17.62 -31.55
N ASP A 147 26.66 -17.11 -32.76
CA ASP A 147 26.52 -17.96 -33.96
C ASP A 147 27.79 -18.05 -34.86
N GLY A 148 28.94 -17.57 -34.37
CA GLY A 148 30.19 -17.55 -35.13
C GLY A 148 31.08 -18.78 -34.91
N ASP A 149 30.75 -19.88 -35.57
CA ASP A 149 31.60 -21.06 -35.70
C ASP A 149 33.02 -20.68 -36.17
N GLY A 150 34.02 -20.90 -35.31
CA GLY A 150 35.42 -21.17 -35.66
C GLY A 150 36.22 -20.10 -36.44
N ASP A 151 37.30 -19.65 -35.82
CA ASP A 151 38.52 -19.16 -36.50
C ASP A 151 38.44 -17.77 -37.15
N GLY A 152 37.87 -16.80 -36.43
CA GLY A 152 37.88 -15.39 -36.81
C GLY A 152 38.74 -14.56 -35.86
N VAL A 153 39.93 -14.19 -36.32
CA VAL A 153 40.81 -13.14 -35.79
C VAL A 153 40.02 -12.08 -35.01
N ALA A 154 40.40 -11.83 -33.76
CA ALA A 154 39.96 -10.66 -33.00
C ALA A 154 40.45 -9.40 -33.72
N THR A 155 39.78 -9.02 -34.81
CA THR A 155 39.84 -7.67 -35.31
C THR A 155 39.24 -6.83 -34.21
N GLU A 156 40.11 -6.09 -33.52
CA GLU A 156 39.79 -4.83 -32.85
C GLU A 156 39.11 -3.92 -33.88
N GLN A 157 37.88 -4.26 -34.23
CA GLN A 157 36.99 -3.34 -34.88
C GLN A 157 36.55 -2.45 -33.74
N GLU A 158 37.35 -1.39 -33.55
CA GLU A 158 37.04 -0.13 -32.91
C GLU A 158 35.86 0.48 -33.69
N GLY A 159 34.75 -0.26 -33.71
CA GLY A 159 33.47 0.16 -34.20
C GLY A 159 33.07 1.26 -33.27
N ASP A 160 33.03 2.47 -33.83
CA ASP A 160 32.19 3.58 -33.41
C ASP A 160 30.74 3.06 -33.39
N ASP A 161 30.44 2.15 -32.46
CA ASP A 161 29.12 1.64 -32.12
C ASP A 161 28.40 2.83 -31.52
N GLY A 162 27.90 3.65 -32.44
CA GLY A 162 27.44 5.01 -32.21
C GLY A 162 26.59 5.03 -30.96
N ASP A 163 27.10 5.77 -29.99
CA ASP A 163 26.59 5.83 -28.62
C ASP A 163 25.07 5.96 -28.65
N CYS A 164 24.40 4.85 -28.33
CA CYS A 164 22.97 4.76 -28.47
C CYS A 164 22.29 5.63 -27.41
N ASP A 165 21.77 6.79 -27.83
CA ASP A 165 21.07 7.70 -26.92
C ASP A 165 19.76 7.09 -26.40
N GLN A 166 19.78 6.67 -25.14
CA GLN A 166 18.59 6.24 -24.42
C GLN A 166 17.98 7.37 -23.60
N TRP A 167 16.64 7.41 -23.56
CA TRP A 167 15.87 8.49 -22.96
C TRP A 167 15.06 7.99 -21.76
N ALA A 168 15.08 8.76 -20.67
CA ALA A 168 14.27 8.53 -19.48
C ALA A 168 13.24 9.65 -19.29
N PHE A 169 12.27 9.42 -18.41
CA PHE A 169 11.25 10.39 -18.05
C PHE A 169 11.50 10.97 -16.66
N LEU A 170 11.66 12.30 -16.58
CA LEU A 170 11.79 13.04 -15.31
C LEU A 170 10.76 14.16 -15.14
N LEU A 171 9.71 14.22 -15.98
CA LEU A 171 8.81 15.37 -16.32
C LEU A 171 9.00 15.87 -17.77
N GLY A 172 9.97 15.32 -18.48
CA GLY A 172 10.25 15.58 -19.89
C GLY A 172 11.24 14.56 -20.44
N GLN A 173 11.58 14.72 -21.71
CA GLN A 173 12.59 13.90 -22.38
C GLN A 173 13.98 14.31 -21.89
N ALA A 174 14.69 13.40 -21.21
CA ALA A 174 16.05 13.62 -20.75
C ALA A 174 16.90 12.38 -21.02
N ARG A 175 18.20 12.56 -21.31
CA ARG A 175 19.09 11.41 -21.55
C ARG A 175 19.27 10.65 -20.23
N ILE A 176 19.17 9.33 -20.29
CA ILE A 176 19.18 8.47 -19.09
C ILE A 176 20.53 8.49 -18.37
N ASP A 177 21.60 8.73 -19.13
CA ASP A 177 22.99 8.84 -18.67
C ASP A 177 23.34 10.21 -18.09
N SER A 178 22.42 11.19 -18.14
CA SER A 178 22.72 12.53 -17.64
C SER A 178 22.86 12.55 -16.12
N GLU A 179 24.02 13.03 -15.64
CA GLU A 179 24.35 13.11 -14.21
C GLU A 179 23.27 13.83 -13.40
N THR A 180 22.65 14.86 -13.98
CA THR A 180 21.57 15.63 -13.34
C THR A 180 20.31 14.81 -13.11
N VAL A 181 19.92 13.97 -14.08
CA VAL A 181 18.72 13.12 -13.96
C VAL A 181 18.98 12.02 -12.95
N THR A 182 20.17 11.41 -12.99
CA THR A 182 20.62 10.42 -12.03
C THR A 182 20.62 10.96 -10.61
N ALA A 183 21.27 12.10 -10.38
CA ALA A 183 21.32 12.73 -9.06
C ALA A 183 19.93 13.09 -8.54
N LEU A 184 19.06 13.66 -9.40
CA LEU A 184 17.70 14.04 -8.99
C LEU A 184 16.87 12.82 -8.58
N ASN A 185 16.95 11.72 -9.33
CA ASN A 185 16.25 10.49 -8.98
C ASN A 185 16.78 9.87 -7.68
N ILE A 186 18.09 9.82 -7.46
CA ILE A 186 18.67 9.33 -6.21
C ILE A 186 18.15 10.15 -5.03
N VAL A 187 18.24 11.48 -5.12
CA VAL A 187 17.76 12.39 -4.07
C VAL A 187 16.25 12.22 -3.82
N LEU A 188 15.45 12.10 -4.88
CA LEU A 188 14.01 11.90 -4.78
C LEU A 188 13.68 10.60 -4.02
N HIS A 189 14.32 9.48 -4.37
CA HIS A 189 14.05 8.18 -3.73
C HIS A 189 14.57 8.13 -2.29
N LEU A 190 15.72 8.76 -2.00
CA LEU A 190 16.21 8.94 -0.63
C LEU A 190 15.25 9.79 0.21
N ALA A 191 14.70 10.86 -0.34
CA ALA A 191 13.71 11.68 0.35
C ALA A 191 12.42 10.88 0.66
N ILE A 192 11.94 10.08 -0.29
CA ILE A 192 10.80 9.17 -0.09
C ILE A 192 11.12 8.18 1.05
N LEU A 193 12.31 7.57 1.06
CA LEU A 193 12.75 6.64 2.09
C LEU A 193 12.78 7.28 3.49
N VAL A 194 13.44 8.44 3.62
CA VAL A 194 13.55 9.17 4.89
C VAL A 194 12.16 9.52 5.43
N VAL A 195 11.28 10.04 4.57
CA VAL A 195 9.93 10.43 4.97
C VAL A 195 9.08 9.21 5.34
N ALA A 196 9.20 8.10 4.64
CA ALA A 196 8.50 6.85 4.96
C ALA A 196 8.87 6.32 6.36
N CYS A 197 10.10 6.58 6.84
CA CYS A 197 10.55 6.21 8.18
C CYS A 197 10.00 7.11 9.30
N LEU A 198 9.62 8.36 8.99
CA LEU A 198 9.17 9.31 10.00
C LEU A 198 7.73 9.03 10.45
N LYS A 199 7.57 8.44 11.65
CA LYS A 199 6.26 8.20 12.26
C LYS A 199 5.60 9.51 12.70
N CYS A 200 4.32 9.67 12.34
CA CYS A 200 3.51 10.83 12.69
C CYS A 200 2.40 10.49 13.71
N ALA A 201 2.13 11.40 14.65
CA ALA A 201 1.15 11.24 15.75
C ALA A 201 -0.33 11.12 15.29
N GLN A 202 -1.32 11.04 16.17
CA GLN A 202 -2.77 10.93 15.82
C GLN A 202 -3.52 12.27 15.93
N ILE A 203 -4.61 12.48 15.16
CA ILE A 203 -5.33 13.78 15.09
C ILE A 203 -6.86 13.74 14.92
N PRO A 204 -7.57 14.87 15.24
CA PRO A 204 -9.04 15.01 15.22
C PRO A 204 -9.74 14.96 13.83
N LYS A 205 -11.06 14.69 13.87
CA LYS A 205 -11.91 14.19 12.77
C LYS A 205 -12.63 15.22 11.87
N SER A 206 -12.41 16.52 12.02
CA SER A 206 -13.28 17.53 11.39
C SER A 206 -12.94 17.90 9.93
N GLN A 207 -11.77 17.52 9.39
CA GLN A 207 -11.30 17.95 8.05
C GLN A 207 -11.18 16.83 7.01
N VAL A 208 -11.72 15.65 7.30
CA VAL A 208 -11.45 14.42 6.53
C VAL A 208 -11.90 14.51 5.06
N PHE A 209 -13.07 15.09 4.81
CA PHE A 209 -13.65 15.09 3.46
C PHE A 209 -12.83 15.91 2.47
N PHE A 210 -12.44 17.14 2.84
CA PHE A 210 -11.66 18.01 1.97
C PHE A 210 -10.26 17.43 1.66
N LEU A 211 -9.61 16.86 2.67
CA LEU A 211 -8.31 16.20 2.49
C LEU A 211 -8.39 14.97 1.58
N GLN A 212 -9.51 14.24 1.61
CA GLN A 212 -9.74 13.09 0.73
C GLN A 212 -9.92 13.52 -0.74
N GLN A 213 -10.61 14.64 -0.99
CA GLN A 213 -10.77 15.23 -2.33
C GLN A 213 -9.42 15.62 -2.93
N ILE A 214 -8.63 16.38 -2.17
CA ILE A 214 -7.28 16.81 -2.59
C ILE A 214 -6.39 15.60 -2.87
N ARG A 215 -6.39 14.61 -1.96
CA ARG A 215 -5.61 13.38 -2.13
C ARG A 215 -5.99 12.66 -3.43
N THR A 216 -7.28 12.53 -3.71
CA THR A 216 -7.74 11.89 -4.94
C THR A 216 -7.23 12.63 -6.17
N ALA A 217 -7.35 13.96 -6.18
CA ALA A 217 -6.88 14.76 -7.30
C ALA A 217 -5.36 14.55 -7.54
N PHE A 218 -4.57 14.54 -6.47
CA PHE A 218 -3.15 14.23 -6.56
C PHE A 218 -2.86 12.82 -7.04
N ASP A 219 -3.58 11.81 -6.52
CA ASP A 219 -3.41 10.42 -6.94
C ASP A 219 -3.74 10.25 -8.44
N ILE A 220 -4.79 10.92 -8.95
CA ILE A 220 -5.11 10.93 -10.38
C ILE A 220 -3.99 11.56 -11.20
N ILE A 221 -3.50 12.75 -10.79
CA ILE A 221 -2.42 13.44 -11.49
C ILE A 221 -1.17 12.56 -11.56
N VAL A 222 -0.76 11.98 -10.43
CA VAL A 222 0.41 11.09 -10.38
C VAL A 222 0.20 9.86 -11.26
N ALA A 223 -0.95 9.19 -11.17
CA ALA A 223 -1.23 8.01 -12.00
C ALA A 223 -1.14 8.34 -13.49
N SER A 224 -1.71 9.47 -13.91
CA SER A 224 -1.66 9.96 -15.29
C SER A 224 -0.23 10.30 -15.72
N VAL A 225 0.54 11.00 -14.88
CA VAL A 225 1.94 11.38 -15.19
C VAL A 225 2.83 10.16 -15.30
N VAL A 226 2.71 9.19 -14.41
CA VAL A 226 3.49 7.95 -14.44
C VAL A 226 3.13 7.10 -15.66
N THR A 227 1.83 6.97 -15.96
CA THR A 227 1.34 6.27 -17.17
C THR A 227 1.89 6.93 -18.43
N ALA A 228 1.78 8.26 -18.53
CA ALA A 228 2.34 9.00 -19.66
C ALA A 228 3.86 8.84 -19.73
N GLY A 229 4.57 8.89 -18.60
CA GLY A 229 6.00 8.67 -18.54
C GLY A 229 6.43 7.30 -19.07
N ILE A 230 5.71 6.23 -18.71
CA ILE A 230 5.98 4.88 -19.22
C ILE A 230 5.79 4.82 -20.75
N GLU A 231 4.66 5.31 -21.26
CA GLU A 231 4.37 5.28 -22.69
C GLU A 231 5.33 6.18 -23.49
N LEU A 232 5.73 7.33 -22.93
CA LEU A 232 6.71 8.22 -23.54
C LEU A 232 8.11 7.60 -23.58
N VAL A 233 8.57 6.92 -22.53
CA VAL A 233 9.86 6.22 -22.54
C VAL A 233 9.88 5.14 -23.62
N ILE A 234 8.80 4.36 -23.74
CA ILE A 234 8.65 3.35 -24.80
C ILE A 234 8.71 4.00 -26.20
N ALA A 235 7.99 5.10 -26.39
CA ALA A 235 7.93 5.81 -27.66
C ALA A 235 9.27 6.48 -28.03
N TRP A 236 9.92 7.16 -27.09
CA TRP A 236 11.19 7.86 -27.31
C TRP A 236 12.34 6.91 -27.65
N ASN A 237 12.34 5.71 -27.06
CA ASN A 237 13.35 4.69 -27.31
C ASN A 237 12.95 3.68 -28.40
N LYS A 238 11.84 3.92 -29.12
CA LYS A 238 11.34 3.06 -30.22
C LYS A 238 11.33 1.57 -29.87
N ILE A 239 10.93 1.25 -28.64
CA ILE A 239 10.91 -0.14 -28.17
C ILE A 239 9.84 -0.91 -28.95
N SER A 240 10.25 -1.91 -29.73
CA SER A 240 9.36 -2.73 -30.56
C SER A 240 8.85 -3.97 -29.81
N ASN A 241 7.86 -4.67 -30.38
CA ASN A 241 7.32 -5.95 -29.87
C ASN A 241 6.65 -5.91 -28.47
N VAL A 242 6.52 -4.75 -27.84
CA VAL A 242 5.91 -4.61 -26.50
C VAL A 242 4.42 -4.27 -26.51
N ASN A 243 3.85 -4.02 -27.69
CA ASN A 243 2.45 -3.63 -27.86
C ASN A 243 1.53 -4.80 -28.26
N ASN A 244 2.07 -6.00 -28.43
CA ASN A 244 1.29 -7.17 -28.79
C ASN A 244 0.76 -7.88 -27.53
N LEU A 245 -0.40 -8.52 -27.63
CA LEU A 245 -1.03 -9.33 -26.57
C LEU A 245 -1.04 -10.81 -26.97
N GLU A 246 0.14 -11.35 -27.26
CA GLU A 246 0.25 -12.70 -27.83
C GLU A 246 0.22 -13.81 -26.78
N THR A 247 0.53 -13.51 -25.52
CA THR A 247 0.66 -14.53 -24.47
C THR A 247 -0.46 -14.45 -23.44
N ALA A 248 -0.92 -15.61 -22.98
CA ALA A 248 -1.89 -15.71 -21.89
C ALA A 248 -1.37 -15.03 -20.60
N ALA A 249 -0.06 -15.09 -20.36
CA ALA A 249 0.60 -14.43 -19.22
C ALA A 249 0.39 -12.91 -19.21
N GLN A 250 0.25 -12.27 -20.38
CA GLN A 250 -0.05 -10.85 -20.48
C GLN A 250 -1.55 -10.55 -20.37
N LEU A 251 -2.42 -11.47 -20.80
CA LEU A 251 -3.87 -11.25 -20.78
C LEU A 251 -4.49 -11.43 -19.39
N ILE A 252 -3.94 -12.35 -18.57
CA ILE A 252 -4.49 -12.68 -17.25
C ILE A 252 -4.50 -11.46 -16.29
N PRO A 253 -3.37 -10.73 -16.07
CA PRO A 253 -3.35 -9.61 -15.13
C PRO A 253 -4.36 -8.48 -15.42
N PRO A 254 -4.53 -7.98 -16.67
CA PRO A 254 -5.48 -6.91 -16.95
C PRO A 254 -6.94 -7.40 -16.86
N VAL A 255 -7.23 -8.65 -17.24
CA VAL A 255 -8.58 -9.22 -17.09
C VAL A 255 -8.97 -9.31 -15.62
N ILE A 256 -8.10 -9.83 -14.75
CA ILE A 256 -8.37 -9.90 -13.31
C ILE A 256 -8.55 -8.49 -12.73
N SER A 257 -7.66 -7.56 -13.08
CA SER A 257 -7.72 -6.19 -12.59
C SER A 257 -9.00 -5.48 -13.03
N GLY A 258 -9.39 -5.63 -14.30
CA GLY A 258 -10.64 -5.11 -14.85
C GLY A 258 -11.88 -5.71 -14.19
N ALA A 259 -11.87 -7.03 -13.92
CA ALA A 259 -12.98 -7.70 -13.22
C ALA A 259 -13.19 -7.16 -11.80
N TYR A 260 -12.12 -6.87 -11.06
CA TYR A 260 -12.23 -6.22 -9.74
C TYR A 260 -12.79 -4.81 -9.83
N VAL A 261 -12.36 -4.00 -10.81
CA VAL A 261 -12.90 -2.66 -11.02
C VAL A 261 -14.39 -2.73 -11.38
N ALA A 262 -14.76 -3.60 -12.32
CA ALA A 262 -16.15 -3.80 -12.73
C ALA A 262 -17.03 -4.26 -11.55
N ARG A 263 -16.53 -5.17 -10.72
CA ARG A 263 -17.19 -5.61 -9.49
C ARG A 263 -17.44 -4.45 -8.53
N SER A 264 -16.43 -3.61 -8.27
CA SER A 264 -16.59 -2.47 -7.36
C SER A 264 -17.62 -1.45 -7.87
N ILE A 265 -17.66 -1.20 -9.18
CA ILE A 265 -18.68 -0.37 -9.83
C ILE A 265 -20.06 -1.02 -9.68
N TYR A 266 -20.17 -2.32 -9.96
CA TYR A 266 -21.43 -3.07 -9.83
C TYR A 266 -22.00 -3.00 -8.42
N ILE A 267 -21.20 -3.29 -7.39
CA ILE A 267 -21.68 -3.26 -5.99
C ILE A 267 -22.09 -1.85 -5.60
N TRP A 268 -21.38 -0.81 -6.04
CA TRP A 268 -21.76 0.57 -5.78
C TRP A 268 -23.10 0.96 -6.43
N MET A 269 -23.32 0.56 -7.68
CA MET A 269 -24.60 0.77 -8.36
C MET A 269 -25.73 -0.01 -7.67
N ALA A 270 -25.51 -1.28 -7.32
CA ALA A 270 -26.49 -2.11 -6.64
C ALA A 270 -26.80 -1.66 -5.20
N ALA A 271 -25.85 -1.02 -4.52
CA ALA A 271 -26.02 -0.48 -3.18
C ALA A 271 -26.76 0.87 -3.16
N SER A 272 -26.99 1.49 -4.32
CA SER A 272 -27.77 2.73 -4.39
C SER A 272 -29.23 2.39 -4.03
N PRO A 273 -29.78 2.95 -2.94
CA PRO A 273 -31.15 2.65 -2.54
C PRO A 273 -32.10 2.99 -3.69
N PRO A 274 -33.14 2.18 -3.94
CA PRO A 274 -34.11 2.50 -4.96
C PRO A 274 -34.71 3.88 -4.65
N PRO A 275 -35.00 4.70 -5.68
CA PRO A 275 -35.52 6.05 -5.48
C PRO A 275 -36.73 6.03 -4.52
N ASP A 276 -36.79 7.01 -3.63
CA ASP A 276 -37.68 7.11 -2.46
C ASP A 276 -39.18 6.90 -2.77
N SER A 277 -39.58 6.92 -4.04
CA SER A 277 -40.93 6.56 -4.51
C SER A 277 -41.35 5.14 -4.10
N THR A 278 -40.42 4.18 -4.07
CA THR A 278 -40.71 2.79 -3.66
C THR A 278 -40.82 2.63 -2.15
N LEU A 279 -39.99 3.34 -1.38
CA LEU A 279 -40.01 3.31 0.08
C LEU A 279 -41.27 4.00 0.63
N SER A 280 -41.75 5.05 -0.06
CA SER A 280 -43.03 5.71 0.22
C SER A 280 -44.22 4.76 0.00
N ALA A 281 -44.21 4.00 -1.10
CA ALA A 281 -45.26 3.01 -1.39
C ALA A 281 -45.28 1.84 -0.39
N LEU A 282 -44.11 1.35 0.04
CA LEU A 282 -43.99 0.30 1.06
C LEU A 282 -44.39 0.81 2.45
N HIS A 283 -44.09 2.07 2.80
CA HIS A 283 -44.56 2.65 4.06
C HIS A 283 -46.07 2.85 4.08
N GLN A 284 -46.67 3.18 2.93
CA GLN A 284 -48.12 3.33 2.80
C GLN A 284 -48.85 1.98 2.89
N HIS A 285 -48.23 0.88 2.46
CA HIS A 285 -48.79 -0.47 2.60
C HIS A 285 -48.64 -1.06 4.02
N TYR A 286 -47.61 -0.69 4.77
CA TYR A 286 -47.39 -1.19 6.14
C TYR A 286 -47.94 -0.28 7.25
N ALA A 287 -48.36 0.95 6.95
CA ALA A 287 -49.07 1.81 7.90
C ALA A 287 -50.53 1.36 8.15
N GLY A 288 -51.03 0.41 7.36
CA GLY A 288 -52.33 -0.23 7.55
C GLY A 288 -52.29 -1.38 8.57
N GLY A 289 -52.30 -1.05 9.86
CA GLY A 289 -52.89 -1.90 10.90
C GLY A 289 -52.21 -3.25 11.20
N VAL A 290 -51.13 -3.23 11.98
CA VAL A 290 -50.88 -4.33 12.93
C VAL A 290 -51.22 -3.79 14.32
N PRO A 291 -52.32 -4.25 14.96
CA PRO A 291 -52.64 -3.83 16.31
C PRO A 291 -51.53 -4.30 17.24
N TYR A 292 -50.81 -3.34 17.84
CA TYR A 292 -49.91 -3.62 18.94
C TYR A 292 -50.74 -4.10 20.12
N PHE A 293 -50.81 -5.42 20.30
CA PHE A 293 -51.26 -6.04 21.54
C PHE A 293 -50.19 -5.78 22.60
N TRP A 294 -50.24 -4.60 23.22
CA TRP A 294 -49.59 -4.36 24.50
C TRP A 294 -50.30 -5.22 25.52
N GLY A 295 -49.74 -6.41 25.76
CA GLY A 295 -50.06 -7.21 26.93
C GLY A 295 -49.71 -6.39 28.17
N ASP A 296 -50.75 -6.11 28.94
CA ASP A 296 -50.70 -5.50 30.27
C ASP A 296 -49.88 -6.40 31.20
N GLY A 297 -48.60 -6.07 31.35
CA GLY A 297 -47.66 -6.78 32.19
C GLY A 297 -47.82 -6.30 33.63
N GLY A 298 -48.64 -7.03 34.39
CA GLY A 298 -48.89 -6.80 35.80
C GLY A 298 -47.61 -6.77 36.66
N ASP A 299 -47.68 -5.93 37.69
CA ASP A 299 -46.76 -5.85 38.81
C ASP A 299 -46.46 -7.24 39.39
N HIS A 300 -45.18 -7.63 39.33
CA HIS A 300 -44.66 -8.67 40.21
C HIS A 300 -43.49 -8.12 41.02
N ASP A 301 -43.78 -8.03 42.32
CA ASP A 301 -42.88 -7.75 43.43
C ASP A 301 -41.53 -8.47 43.33
N ARG A 302 -40.47 -7.68 43.54
CA ARG A 302 -39.11 -8.18 43.75
C ARG A 302 -38.97 -8.74 45.17
N GLY A 303 -39.24 -10.02 45.32
CA GLY A 303 -38.72 -10.84 46.41
C GLY A 303 -37.24 -11.17 46.20
N ARG A 304 -36.39 -10.58 47.04
CA ARG A 304 -34.95 -10.83 47.14
C ARG A 304 -34.73 -12.26 47.67
N SER A 305 -34.11 -13.14 46.88
CA SER A 305 -33.60 -14.42 47.36
C SER A 305 -32.26 -14.72 46.71
N THR A 306 -31.22 -14.70 47.55
CA THR A 306 -29.89 -15.22 47.29
C THR A 306 -29.95 -16.74 47.36
N GLY A 307 -29.77 -17.41 46.22
CA GLY A 307 -29.82 -18.86 46.13
C GLY A 307 -28.89 -19.37 45.05
N ASP A 308 -27.75 -19.87 45.52
CA ASP A 308 -26.74 -20.65 44.82
C ASP A 308 -27.36 -21.78 43.97
N ARG A 309 -26.99 -21.91 42.69
CA ARG A 309 -27.36 -23.07 41.86
C ARG A 309 -26.29 -23.38 40.82
N SER A 310 -25.60 -24.48 41.09
CA SER A 310 -24.75 -25.26 40.20
C SER A 310 -25.50 -25.71 38.94
N TYR A 311 -24.87 -25.53 37.78
CA TYR A 311 -25.33 -26.10 36.52
C TYR A 311 -24.77 -27.52 36.35
N THR A 312 -25.65 -28.52 36.36
CA THR A 312 -25.37 -29.85 35.81
C THR A 312 -25.76 -29.88 34.33
N PHE A 313 -24.77 -30.18 33.50
CA PHE A 313 -24.87 -30.38 32.05
C PHE A 313 -25.47 -31.77 31.78
N THR A 314 -26.64 -31.83 31.15
CA THR A 314 -27.19 -33.06 30.57
C THR A 314 -27.25 -32.94 29.05
N GLU A 315 -26.46 -33.81 28.42
CA GLU A 315 -26.35 -34.03 26.98
C GLU A 315 -27.63 -34.72 26.47
N HIS A 316 -28.32 -34.09 25.52
CA HIS A 316 -29.33 -34.76 24.70
C HIS A 316 -29.00 -34.56 23.23
N SER A 317 -28.42 -35.62 22.68
CA SER A 317 -28.15 -35.87 21.28
C SER A 317 -29.44 -36.17 20.52
N ALA A 318 -29.86 -35.24 19.66
CA ALA A 318 -30.77 -35.51 18.56
C ALA A 318 -30.22 -34.82 17.31
N GLY A 319 -29.62 -35.62 16.41
CA GLY A 319 -29.06 -35.14 15.15
C GLY A 319 -30.14 -34.86 14.10
N PRO A 320 -30.03 -33.77 13.31
CA PRO A 320 -30.86 -33.59 12.13
C PRO A 320 -30.26 -34.32 10.92
N ARG A 321 -31.13 -35.01 10.18
CA ARG A 321 -30.84 -35.59 8.85
C ARG A 321 -30.58 -34.46 7.85
N PHE A 322 -29.42 -34.49 7.20
CA PHE A 322 -29.11 -33.66 6.04
C PHE A 322 -29.81 -34.23 4.79
N SER A 323 -30.74 -33.46 4.21
CA SER A 323 -31.19 -33.64 2.83
C SER A 323 -30.37 -32.75 1.90
N SER A 324 -29.82 -33.36 0.86
CA SER A 324 -28.99 -32.73 -0.16
C SER A 324 -29.82 -31.86 -1.11
N THR A 325 -29.84 -30.55 -0.87
CA THR A 325 -30.18 -29.52 -1.87
C THR A 325 -29.31 -28.29 -1.62
N ALA A 326 -28.01 -28.46 -1.90
CA ALA A 326 -27.03 -27.38 -1.87
C ALA A 326 -26.75 -26.92 -3.30
N ALA A 327 -27.55 -25.97 -3.81
CA ALA A 327 -27.22 -25.27 -5.05
C ALA A 327 -27.71 -23.81 -5.14
N ASP A 328 -28.60 -23.32 -4.28
CA ASP A 328 -29.23 -21.99 -4.48
C ASP A 328 -29.14 -20.98 -3.31
N TYR A 329 -28.25 -21.19 -2.33
CA TYR A 329 -28.21 -20.38 -1.10
C TYR A 329 -27.13 -19.28 -1.01
N THR A 330 -26.40 -18.95 -2.08
CA THR A 330 -25.22 -18.06 -1.95
C THR A 330 -25.45 -16.57 -2.24
N SER A 331 -26.63 -16.11 -2.68
CA SER A 331 -26.84 -14.68 -2.98
C SER A 331 -27.75 -13.91 -2.01
N ALA A 332 -28.72 -14.59 -1.40
CA ALA A 332 -29.67 -13.95 -0.48
C ALA A 332 -29.09 -13.72 0.93
N ASP A 333 -28.28 -14.66 1.41
CA ASP A 333 -27.67 -14.55 2.74
C ASP A 333 -26.58 -13.48 2.80
N ASP A 334 -25.81 -13.27 1.74
CA ASP A 334 -24.80 -12.21 1.68
C ASP A 334 -25.41 -10.81 1.73
N GLN A 335 -26.57 -10.60 1.08
CA GLN A 335 -27.30 -9.34 1.17
C GLN A 335 -27.90 -9.15 2.57
N ALA A 336 -28.48 -10.19 3.16
CA ALA A 336 -29.02 -10.14 4.52
C ALA A 336 -27.92 -9.82 5.55
N TRP A 337 -26.73 -10.40 5.37
CA TRP A 337 -25.57 -10.14 6.23
C TRP A 337 -25.09 -8.69 6.09
N TRP A 338 -25.08 -8.14 4.88
CA TRP A 338 -24.68 -6.75 4.64
C TRP A 338 -25.68 -5.73 5.22
N TYR A 339 -26.99 -5.97 5.06
CA TYR A 339 -28.04 -5.19 5.69
C TYR A 339 -27.98 -5.28 7.23
N TYR A 340 -27.74 -6.47 7.77
CA TYR A 340 -27.57 -6.67 9.21
C TYR A 340 -26.35 -5.89 9.73
N TRP A 341 -25.22 -5.97 9.03
CA TRP A 341 -23.99 -5.31 9.44
C TRP A 341 -24.08 -3.78 9.39
N THR A 342 -24.67 -3.21 8.32
CA THR A 342 -24.90 -1.76 8.21
C THR A 342 -25.91 -1.26 9.23
N SER A 343 -26.98 -2.01 9.49
CA SER A 343 -27.94 -1.73 10.57
C SER A 343 -27.27 -1.71 11.95
N GLN A 344 -26.40 -2.69 12.25
CA GLN A 344 -25.64 -2.72 13.50
C GLN A 344 -24.70 -1.51 13.62
N ARG A 345 -24.06 -1.09 12.52
CA ARG A 345 -23.18 0.08 12.49
C ARG A 345 -23.95 1.38 12.75
N HIS A 346 -25.14 1.53 12.18
CA HIS A 346 -26.05 2.66 12.48
C HIS A 346 -26.52 2.65 13.94
N ARG A 347 -26.87 1.48 14.50
CA ARG A 347 -27.25 1.35 15.91
C ARG A 347 -26.09 1.71 16.84
N ALA A 348 -24.88 1.26 16.55
CA ALA A 348 -23.67 1.60 17.31
C ALA A 348 -23.36 3.11 17.26
N ALA A 349 -23.50 3.73 16.08
CA ALA A 349 -23.33 5.18 15.92
C ALA A 349 -24.39 5.98 16.69
N ARG A 350 -25.66 5.55 16.70
CA ARG A 350 -26.73 6.14 17.51
C ARG A 350 -26.44 6.01 19.00
N ARG A 351 -26.00 4.84 19.48
CA ARG A 351 -25.59 4.62 20.88
C ARG A 351 -24.44 5.55 21.28
N GLN A 352 -23.44 5.74 20.41
CA GLN A 352 -22.35 6.69 20.66
C GLN A 352 -22.83 8.15 20.72
N ARG A 353 -23.73 8.57 19.81
CA ARG A 353 -24.33 9.92 19.86
C ARG A 353 -25.12 10.12 21.16
N HIS A 354 -25.88 9.11 21.60
CA HIS A 354 -26.62 9.16 22.86
C HIS A 354 -25.70 9.27 24.07
N ARG A 355 -24.62 8.48 24.14
CA ARG A 355 -23.61 8.58 25.20
C ARG A 355 -22.92 9.96 25.22
N ARG A 356 -22.67 10.57 24.06
CA ARG A 356 -22.11 11.93 23.97
C ARG A 356 -23.07 13.00 24.46
N ARG A 357 -24.37 12.87 24.16
CA ARG A 357 -25.40 13.77 24.70
C ARG A 357 -25.49 13.64 26.22
N HIS A 358 -25.48 12.42 26.74
CA HIS A 358 -25.49 12.16 28.19
C HIS A 358 -24.27 12.76 28.90
N ARG A 359 -23.06 12.58 28.35
CA ARG A 359 -21.86 13.20 28.93
C ARG A 359 -21.86 14.73 28.85
N ARG A 360 -22.50 15.32 27.83
CA ARG A 360 -22.69 16.78 27.74
C ARG A 360 -23.70 17.27 28.78
N SER A 361 -24.80 16.56 28.99
CA SER A 361 -25.78 16.93 30.03
C SER A 361 -25.19 16.79 31.42
N GLU A 362 -24.41 15.73 31.69
CA GLU A 362 -23.69 15.56 32.96
C GLU A 362 -22.72 16.71 33.21
N ARG A 363 -21.90 17.10 32.23
CA ARG A 363 -21.01 18.27 32.40
C ARG A 363 -21.78 19.56 32.66
N HIS A 364 -22.86 19.80 31.93
CA HIS A 364 -23.68 20.99 32.17
C HIS A 364 -24.30 20.99 33.57
N GLN A 365 -24.67 19.81 34.09
CA GLN A 365 -25.16 19.69 35.46
C GLN A 365 -24.05 19.97 36.49
N TYR A 366 -22.83 19.47 36.29
CA TYR A 366 -21.70 19.82 37.15
C TYR A 366 -21.30 21.30 37.07
N ASP A 367 -21.37 21.95 35.90
CA ASP A 367 -21.05 23.37 35.78
C ASP A 367 -22.13 24.26 36.42
N VAL A 368 -23.40 23.85 36.37
CA VAL A 368 -24.54 24.60 36.95
C VAL A 368 -24.63 24.41 38.47
N TYR A 369 -24.33 23.22 38.99
CA TYR A 369 -24.44 22.93 40.43
C TYR A 369 -23.10 22.93 41.19
N GLY A 370 -21.97 22.82 40.50
CA GLY A 370 -20.62 22.81 41.09
C GLY A 370 -20.03 24.19 41.34
N ALA A 371 -20.69 25.26 40.89
CA ALA A 371 -20.31 26.64 41.14
C ALA A 371 -21.04 27.27 42.34
N MET A 372 -21.52 26.47 43.29
CA MET A 372 -21.86 27.02 44.61
C MET A 372 -20.55 27.24 45.39
N PRO A 373 -20.16 28.49 45.71
CA PRO A 373 -19.02 28.73 46.57
C PRO A 373 -19.32 28.10 47.93
N TYR A 374 -18.49 27.15 48.31
CA TYR A 374 -18.45 26.60 49.66
C TYR A 374 -18.16 27.77 50.61
N ARG A 375 -19.17 28.19 51.38
CA ARG A 375 -19.07 29.30 52.34
C ARG A 375 -18.42 28.73 53.61
N PRO A 376 -17.15 29.04 53.93
CA PRO A 376 -16.44 28.42 55.01
C PRO A 376 -16.56 29.28 56.27
N ASP A 377 -17.78 29.46 56.80
CA ASP A 377 -17.99 30.23 58.04
C ASP A 377 -19.02 29.54 58.91
N GLU A 378 -18.62 28.46 59.58
CA GLU A 378 -19.23 27.98 60.82
C GLU A 378 -18.31 26.93 61.45
N GLN A 379 -17.25 27.41 62.12
CA GLN A 379 -16.50 26.61 63.10
C GLN A 379 -16.99 26.95 64.51
N PRO A 380 -17.33 25.95 65.34
CA PRO A 380 -17.64 26.18 66.74
C PRO A 380 -16.35 26.46 67.53
N VAL A 381 -16.42 27.52 68.33
CA VAL A 381 -15.38 28.04 69.23
C VAL A 381 -15.07 27.02 70.34
N GLY A 382 -13.79 26.72 70.56
CA GLY A 382 -13.30 25.99 71.72
C GLY A 382 -11.77 25.96 71.73
N GLY A 383 -11.16 26.83 72.54
CA GLY A 383 -9.73 27.16 72.47
C GLY A 383 -8.78 26.26 73.25
N ALA A 384 -7.48 26.52 73.08
CA ALA A 384 -6.45 26.56 74.11
C ALA A 384 -5.09 27.00 73.48
N GLU A 385 -4.51 28.03 74.08
CA GLU A 385 -3.11 28.51 74.01
C GLU A 385 -2.10 27.37 74.27
N ALA A 386 -0.79 27.33 73.94
CA ALA A 386 0.33 28.22 73.58
C ALA A 386 1.56 27.26 73.30
N PRO A 387 2.87 27.63 73.29
CA PRO A 387 3.67 28.67 72.62
C PRO A 387 4.86 28.06 71.77
N PRO A 388 5.85 28.84 71.27
CA PRO A 388 6.72 28.49 70.13
C PRO A 388 8.21 28.24 70.46
N GLU A 389 8.87 27.40 69.68
CA GLU A 389 10.34 27.28 69.52
C GLU A 389 10.57 26.61 68.14
N GLY A 390 11.55 26.88 67.29
CA GLY A 390 12.72 27.75 67.28
C GLY A 390 13.42 27.53 65.93
N GLU A 391 14.03 28.58 65.41
CA GLU A 391 14.96 28.60 64.27
C GLU A 391 16.18 27.67 64.57
N PRO A 392 16.90 27.13 63.55
CA PRO A 392 18.06 27.90 63.08
C PRO A 392 18.48 27.74 61.60
N ARG A 393 19.22 28.77 61.16
CA ARG A 393 20.12 28.91 60.01
C ARG A 393 21.25 27.86 59.91
N ALA A 394 21.72 27.61 58.68
CA ALA A 394 23.14 27.63 58.20
C ALA A 394 23.18 27.06 56.76
N ALA A 395 23.67 27.73 55.70
CA ALA A 395 25.01 28.23 55.36
C ALA A 395 25.98 27.17 54.77
N GLY A 396 26.61 27.51 53.63
CA GLY A 396 27.76 26.83 53.00
C GLY A 396 27.49 26.40 51.54
N ALA A 397 28.03 26.97 50.45
CA ALA A 397 29.40 27.33 50.02
C ALA A 397 30.16 26.18 49.29
N GLY A 398 30.85 26.53 48.20
CA GLY A 398 31.81 25.72 47.40
C GLY A 398 31.33 25.50 45.96
N ASP A 399 31.80 26.18 44.90
CA ASP A 399 33.15 26.37 44.30
C ASP A 399 33.74 25.15 43.54
N ASP A 400 34.39 25.48 42.42
CA ASP A 400 35.39 24.74 41.61
C ASP A 400 34.87 23.72 40.55
N ALA A 401 35.02 23.98 39.24
CA ALA A 401 36.22 23.96 38.37
C ALA A 401 36.53 22.56 37.80
N GLU A 402 36.56 22.41 36.46
CA GLU A 402 37.74 21.96 35.72
C GLU A 402 37.46 21.77 34.22
N ALA A 403 38.45 22.20 33.44
CA ALA A 403 38.62 21.94 32.03
C ALA A 403 39.24 20.55 31.82
N GLY A 404 39.00 19.94 30.66
CA GLY A 404 39.68 18.70 30.27
C GLY A 404 39.59 18.45 28.77
N ALA A 405 40.67 18.80 28.08
CA ALA A 405 40.90 18.50 26.67
C ALA A 405 41.30 17.03 26.48
N ALA A 406 40.97 16.44 25.33
CA ALA A 406 41.76 15.34 24.76
C ALA A 406 41.53 15.26 23.25
N ALA A 407 42.53 15.76 22.52
CA ALA A 407 42.79 15.40 21.14
C ALA A 407 43.29 13.94 21.08
N ALA A 408 42.87 13.19 20.08
CA ALA A 408 43.51 11.94 19.67
C ALA A 408 43.77 12.02 18.16
N GLN A 409 45.03 12.36 17.88
CA GLN A 409 45.71 12.28 16.61
C GLN A 409 46.22 10.83 16.47
N GLY A 410 45.96 10.19 15.34
CA GLY A 410 46.38 8.82 15.07
C GLY A 410 46.74 8.67 13.60
N ASP A 411 47.98 9.05 13.29
CA ASP A 411 48.70 8.64 12.09
C ASP A 411 49.15 7.17 12.26
N GLY A 412 49.16 6.40 11.16
CA GLY A 412 49.91 5.15 11.12
C GLY A 412 49.56 4.19 9.98
N ALA A 413 50.47 4.16 9.00
CA ALA A 413 50.92 3.02 8.15
C ALA A 413 49.87 2.27 7.30
N ASP A 414 49.96 2.23 5.96
CA ASP A 414 51.03 1.70 5.09
C ASP A 414 51.17 0.16 5.15
N ALA A 415 50.52 -0.50 4.18
CA ALA A 415 50.74 -1.86 3.64
C ALA A 415 49.62 -2.08 2.59
N GLY A 416 49.85 -2.30 1.30
CA GLY A 416 50.88 -3.12 0.68
C GLY A 416 50.38 -4.58 0.65
N GLY A 417 49.56 -4.94 -0.33
CA GLY A 417 49.01 -6.30 -0.44
C GLY A 417 48.15 -6.53 -1.68
N ASP A 418 48.80 -6.86 -2.79
CA ASP A 418 48.22 -7.65 -3.89
C ASP A 418 47.68 -8.99 -3.36
N PRO A 419 46.65 -9.56 -3.99
CA PRO A 419 46.86 -10.92 -4.45
C PRO A 419 46.29 -11.19 -5.84
N SER A 420 47.19 -11.61 -6.72
CA SER A 420 46.89 -12.43 -7.89
C SER A 420 46.60 -13.88 -7.49
N ALA A 421 45.67 -14.48 -8.24
CA ALA A 421 45.61 -15.89 -8.67
C ALA A 421 45.28 -17.01 -7.65
N GLY A 422 44.35 -17.87 -8.09
CA GLY A 422 44.05 -19.20 -7.55
C GLY A 422 42.56 -19.30 -7.16
N GLY A 423 41.73 -20.19 -7.69
CA GLY A 423 41.92 -21.29 -8.61
C GLY A 423 40.53 -21.91 -8.81
N ALA A 424 40.22 -22.27 -10.04
CA ALA A 424 39.00 -22.97 -10.41
C ALA A 424 38.96 -24.35 -9.74
N GLN A 425 37.80 -24.76 -9.23
CA GLN A 425 37.52 -26.16 -8.98
C GLN A 425 36.08 -26.48 -9.37
N ALA A 426 36.01 -27.36 -10.37
CA ALA A 426 34.82 -27.89 -11.01
C ALA A 426 34.00 -28.77 -10.06
N ALA A 427 32.68 -28.72 -10.22
CA ALA A 427 31.78 -29.77 -9.77
C ALA A 427 30.72 -30.02 -10.86
N ALA A 428 30.91 -31.18 -11.50
CA ALA A 428 30.02 -32.02 -12.29
C ALA A 428 28.58 -31.54 -12.55
N ASP A 429 28.32 -31.37 -13.84
CA ASP A 429 27.02 -31.33 -14.49
C ASP A 429 26.62 -32.78 -14.84
N ASP A 430 25.51 -33.27 -14.27
CA ASP A 430 24.90 -34.55 -14.64
C ASP A 430 23.85 -34.27 -15.73
N GLY A 431 24.23 -34.61 -16.97
CA GLY A 431 23.40 -34.42 -18.16
C GLY A 431 22.09 -35.22 -18.09
N VAL A 432 20.97 -34.49 -18.18
CA VAL A 432 19.68 -35.02 -18.60
C VAL A 432 19.36 -34.40 -19.95
N ALA A 433 19.54 -35.18 -21.01
CA ALA A 433 19.16 -34.83 -22.36
C ALA A 433 17.64 -34.60 -22.44
N VAL A 434 17.23 -33.35 -22.67
CA VAL A 434 15.87 -32.99 -23.07
C VAL A 434 15.78 -33.16 -24.58
N PRO A 435 14.79 -33.91 -25.11
CA PRO A 435 14.63 -34.08 -26.54
C PRO A 435 14.18 -32.78 -27.22
N ASP A 436 14.89 -32.46 -28.30
CA ASP A 436 14.65 -31.37 -29.24
C ASP A 436 13.24 -31.46 -29.87
N PRO A 437 12.36 -30.46 -29.70
CA PRO A 437 11.03 -30.45 -30.30
C PRO A 437 10.99 -29.94 -31.76
N THR A 438 12.13 -29.77 -32.45
CA THR A 438 12.18 -29.20 -33.81
C THR A 438 12.46 -30.22 -34.93
N VAL A 439 11.70 -31.32 -34.96
CA VAL A 439 11.59 -32.16 -36.18
C VAL A 439 10.21 -31.95 -36.80
N ASN A 440 10.15 -31.08 -37.81
CA ASN A 440 8.98 -30.96 -38.67
C ASN A 440 8.72 -32.31 -39.40
N PRO A 441 7.50 -32.86 -39.36
CA PRO A 441 7.19 -34.06 -40.12
C PRO A 441 7.22 -33.79 -41.62
N PRO A 442 7.66 -34.76 -42.46
CA PRO A 442 7.71 -34.61 -43.90
C PRO A 442 6.32 -34.40 -44.49
N ALA A 443 6.22 -33.46 -45.43
CA ALA A 443 5.00 -33.11 -46.14
C ALA A 443 4.35 -34.34 -46.79
N GLN A 444 3.06 -34.55 -46.50
CA GLN A 444 2.27 -35.57 -47.17
C GLN A 444 1.95 -35.14 -48.62
N PRO A 445 2.01 -36.06 -49.60
CA PRO A 445 1.68 -35.76 -50.99
C PRO A 445 0.17 -35.54 -51.15
N GLU A 446 -0.19 -34.42 -51.78
CA GLU A 446 -1.56 -34.09 -52.16
C GLU A 446 -2.13 -35.12 -53.15
N ALA A 447 -3.36 -35.58 -52.88
CA ALA A 447 -4.09 -36.48 -53.76
C ALA A 447 -4.59 -35.71 -55.00
N PRO A 448 -4.51 -36.31 -56.21
CA PRO A 448 -4.98 -35.68 -57.43
C PRO A 448 -6.51 -35.63 -57.50
N VAL A 449 -7.05 -34.49 -57.95
CA VAL A 449 -8.46 -34.26 -58.30
C VAL A 449 -8.71 -34.59 -59.76
#